data_AF-A0A2N6M5I3-F1
#
_entry.id   AF-A0A2N6M5I3-F1
#
_cell.length_a   1.000
_cell.length_b   1.000
_cell.length_c   1.000
_cell.angle_alpha   90.00
_cell.angle_beta   90.00
_cell.angle_gamma   90.00
#
_symmetry.space_group_name_H-M   'P 1'
#
loop_
_entity.id
_entity.type
_entity.pdbx_description
1 polymer ?
#
loop_
_entity_poly.entity_id
_entity_poly.type
_entity_poly.pdbx_seq_one_letter_code
_entity_poly.pdbx_strand_id
1 'polypeptide(L)'
;MAKSKKTTNQQINLNDTQYYLNRELSWLEFNSRVLHEALDSRTPLLERLKFLAIFSSNLDEFFMVRVAVLKQQVEAKVSQLSFDGRTPQQQLDDISFVLRPLVAQQHQHFEQVLRPLLANHNIHILDYIDLTEKQRKYLDNYFEEQIFPVITPLAVDPSHPFPYISNLSL
;
A
#
# COMPACT_ATOMS: atom_id res chain seq x y z
N MET A 1 23.83 60.09 -9.44
CA MET A 1 23.98 58.96 -8.49
C MET A 1 23.05 57.83 -8.91
N ALA A 2 23.57 56.84 -9.65
CA ALA A 2 22.81 55.65 -10.06
C ALA A 2 23.28 54.46 -9.22
N LYS A 3 22.36 53.85 -8.46
CA LYS A 3 22.61 52.66 -7.65
C LYS A 3 22.91 51.48 -8.58
N SER A 4 24.13 50.96 -8.50
CA SER A 4 24.51 49.69 -9.12
C SER A 4 23.72 48.56 -8.42
N LYS A 5 22.71 48.02 -9.10
CA LYS A 5 22.12 46.72 -8.74
C LYS A 5 23.19 45.68 -9.04
N LYS A 6 23.88 45.20 -8.00
CA LYS A 6 24.65 43.96 -8.07
C LYS A 6 23.68 42.83 -8.34
N THR A 7 23.55 42.42 -9.59
CA THR A 7 22.92 41.15 -9.96
C THR A 7 23.88 40.06 -9.51
N THR A 8 23.65 39.52 -8.32
CA THR A 8 24.43 38.38 -7.82
C THR A 8 24.06 37.18 -8.68
N ASN A 9 24.89 36.86 -9.67
CA ASN A 9 24.82 35.60 -10.40
C ASN A 9 25.31 34.50 -9.45
N GLN A 10 24.47 34.06 -8.53
CA GLN A 10 24.74 32.85 -7.75
C GLN A 10 24.57 31.67 -8.70
N GLN A 11 25.70 31.06 -9.06
CA GLN A 11 25.74 29.85 -9.88
C GLN A 11 25.05 28.72 -9.09
N ILE A 12 23.87 28.29 -9.55
CA ILE A 12 23.11 27.22 -8.90
C ILE A 12 23.92 25.93 -8.98
N ASN A 13 24.22 25.33 -7.83
CA ASN A 13 24.83 24.01 -7.78
C ASN A 13 23.76 22.94 -8.00
N LEU A 14 23.70 22.38 -9.21
CA LEU A 14 22.73 21.34 -9.56
C LEU A 14 22.96 20.00 -8.81
N ASN A 15 24.07 19.84 -8.09
CA ASN A 15 24.32 18.64 -7.27
C ASN A 15 23.84 18.79 -5.83
N ASP A 16 23.24 19.93 -5.48
CA ASP A 16 22.75 20.17 -4.13
C ASP A 16 21.47 19.37 -3.87
N THR A 17 21.51 18.51 -2.87
CA THR A 17 20.44 17.57 -2.53
C THR A 17 19.15 18.28 -2.10
N GLN A 18 19.24 19.54 -1.63
CA GLN A 18 18.08 20.32 -1.21
C GLN A 18 17.09 20.62 -2.34
N TYR A 19 17.53 20.52 -3.60
CA TYR A 19 16.69 20.77 -4.77
C TYR A 19 15.92 19.55 -5.25
N TYR A 20 16.14 18.37 -4.64
CA TYR A 20 15.56 17.12 -5.08
C TYR A 20 14.62 16.54 -4.03
N LEU A 21 13.51 16.00 -4.51
CA LEU A 21 12.62 15.17 -3.70
C LEU A 21 13.00 13.71 -3.86
N ASN A 22 12.87 12.95 -2.77
CA ASN A 22 13.01 11.51 -2.85
C ASN A 22 11.90 10.93 -3.75
N ARG A 23 12.28 10.07 -4.68
CA ARG A 23 11.34 9.45 -5.63
C ARG A 23 10.29 8.58 -4.93
N GLU A 24 10.73 7.78 -3.98
CA GLU A 24 9.87 6.80 -3.31
C GLU A 24 8.89 7.49 -2.36
N LEU A 25 9.35 8.51 -1.63
CA LEU A 25 8.45 9.35 -0.82
C LEU A 25 7.47 10.15 -1.70
N SER A 26 7.92 10.69 -2.83
CA SER A 26 7.02 11.37 -3.78
C SER A 26 5.96 10.42 -4.34
N TRP A 27 6.30 9.15 -4.55
CA TRP A 27 5.35 8.12 -4.96
C TRP A 27 4.33 7.82 -3.85
N LEU A 28 4.76 7.73 -2.58
CA LEU A 28 3.85 7.58 -1.44
C LEU A 28 2.89 8.76 -1.31
N GLU A 29 3.37 9.99 -1.54
CA GLU A 29 2.52 11.19 -1.57
C GLU A 29 1.49 11.14 -2.70
N PHE A 30 1.85 10.60 -3.87
CA PHE A 30 0.88 10.33 -4.93
C PHE A 30 -0.17 9.32 -4.45
N ASN A 31 0.24 8.19 -3.87
CA ASN A 31 -0.72 7.18 -3.43
C ASN A 31 -1.57 7.66 -2.24
N SER A 32 -1.06 8.57 -1.41
CA SER A 32 -1.85 9.26 -0.37
C SER A 32 -3.01 10.06 -0.97
N ARG A 33 -2.84 10.67 -2.16
CA ARG A 33 -3.94 11.34 -2.87
C ARG A 33 -4.96 10.34 -3.41
N VAL A 34 -4.53 9.15 -3.83
CA VAL A 34 -5.46 8.06 -4.19
C VAL A 34 -6.29 7.66 -2.97
N LEU A 35 -5.67 7.52 -1.79
CA LEU A 35 -6.40 7.28 -0.55
C LEU A 35 -7.36 8.43 -0.23
N HIS A 36 -6.96 9.68 -0.46
CA HIS A 36 -7.84 10.85 -0.22
C HIS A 36 -9.18 10.72 -0.96
N GLU A 37 -9.18 10.26 -2.22
CA GLU A 37 -10.41 10.03 -2.99
C GLU A 37 -11.32 8.97 -2.35
N ALA A 38 -10.76 7.97 -1.67
CA ALA A 38 -11.52 7.00 -0.89
C ALA A 38 -12.09 7.59 0.41
N LEU A 39 -11.39 8.53 1.03
CA LEU A 39 -11.81 9.16 2.29
C LEU A 39 -12.88 10.24 2.07
N ASP A 40 -12.84 10.92 0.92
CA ASP A 40 -13.71 12.04 0.60
C ASP A 40 -15.19 11.63 0.48
N SER A 41 -16.06 12.29 1.25
CA SER A 41 -17.51 12.06 1.21
C SER A 41 -18.19 12.58 -0.06
N ARG A 42 -17.50 13.43 -0.85
CA ARG A 42 -17.98 13.91 -2.16
C ARG A 42 -17.88 12.82 -3.23
N THR A 43 -16.99 11.84 -3.03
CA THR A 43 -16.82 10.70 -3.92
C THR A 43 -17.96 9.69 -3.69
N PRO A 44 -18.63 9.19 -4.75
CA PRO A 44 -19.69 8.21 -4.60
C PRO A 44 -19.23 6.96 -3.83
N LEU A 45 -20.13 6.37 -3.03
CA LEU A 45 -19.78 5.31 -2.06
C LEU A 45 -19.01 4.12 -2.68
N LEU A 46 -19.45 3.62 -3.83
CA LEU A 46 -18.77 2.50 -4.50
C LEU A 46 -17.46 2.93 -5.16
N GLU A 47 -17.34 4.19 -5.60
CA GLU A 47 -16.07 4.72 -6.11
C GLU A 47 -15.05 4.85 -4.97
N ARG A 48 -15.49 5.19 -3.76
CA ARG A 48 -14.62 5.19 -2.57
C ARG A 48 -14.04 3.81 -2.26
N LEU A 49 -14.86 2.76 -2.38
CA LEU A 49 -14.36 1.38 -2.28
C LEU A 49 -13.35 1.04 -3.36
N LYS A 50 -13.59 1.47 -4.61
CA LYS A 50 -12.63 1.27 -5.69
C LYS A 50 -11.32 2.00 -5.42
N PHE A 51 -11.34 3.24 -4.93
CA PHE A 51 -10.14 3.96 -4.56
C PHE A 51 -9.37 3.28 -3.42
N LEU A 52 -10.05 2.68 -2.44
CA LEU A 52 -9.38 1.84 -1.43
C LEU A 52 -8.66 0.64 -2.07
N ALA A 53 -9.31 -0.03 -3.02
CA ALA A 53 -8.71 -1.15 -3.73
C ALA A 53 -7.52 -0.71 -4.61
N ILE A 54 -7.64 0.42 -5.31
CA ILE A 54 -6.56 1.01 -6.12
C ILE A 54 -5.38 1.39 -5.23
N PHE A 55 -5.63 2.01 -4.08
CA PHE A 55 -4.58 2.33 -3.11
C PHE A 55 -3.79 1.08 -2.68
N SER A 56 -4.48 -0.02 -2.35
CA SER A 56 -3.83 -1.29 -2.00
C SER A 56 -3.06 -1.88 -3.18
N SER A 57 -3.67 -1.95 -4.37
CA SER A 57 -3.03 -2.53 -5.56
C SER A 57 -1.78 -1.74 -5.99
N ASN A 58 -1.81 -0.42 -5.86
CA ASN A 58 -0.63 0.42 -6.08
C ASN A 58 0.48 0.09 -5.07
N LEU A 59 0.12 -0.12 -3.79
CA LEU A 59 1.10 -0.52 -2.77
C LEU A 59 1.71 -1.88 -3.09
N ASP A 60 0.92 -2.86 -3.55
CA ASP A 60 1.43 -4.17 -3.95
C ASP A 60 2.52 -4.03 -5.02
N GLU A 61 2.27 -3.26 -6.08
CA GLU A 61 3.27 -2.98 -7.11
C GLU A 61 4.50 -2.27 -6.54
N PHE A 62 4.29 -1.26 -5.68
CA PHE A 62 5.37 -0.52 -5.04
C PHE A 62 6.28 -1.44 -4.21
N PHE A 63 5.71 -2.37 -3.44
CA PHE A 63 6.49 -3.32 -2.66
C PHE A 63 7.23 -4.33 -3.53
N MET A 64 6.54 -4.90 -4.51
CA MET A 64 7.09 -5.90 -5.41
C MET A 64 8.23 -5.36 -6.27
N VAL A 65 8.19 -4.07 -6.63
CA VAL A 65 9.17 -3.46 -7.53
C VAL A 65 10.14 -2.54 -6.79
N ARG A 66 9.66 -1.49 -6.12
CA ARG A 66 10.51 -0.43 -5.54
C ARG A 66 11.19 -0.89 -4.26
N VAL A 67 10.42 -1.39 -3.30
CA VAL A 67 10.94 -1.82 -2.00
C VAL A 67 11.87 -3.02 -2.19
N ALA A 68 11.54 -3.95 -3.08
CA ALA A 68 12.42 -5.07 -3.42
C ALA A 68 13.82 -4.62 -3.88
N VAL A 69 13.90 -3.62 -4.78
CA VAL A 69 15.18 -3.08 -5.25
C VAL A 69 15.97 -2.40 -4.11
N LEU A 70 15.30 -1.62 -3.26
CA LEU A 70 15.96 -1.00 -2.10
C LEU A 70 16.52 -2.06 -1.14
N LYS A 71 15.77 -3.13 -0.88
CA LYS A 71 16.24 -4.24 -0.04
C LYS A 71 17.47 -4.93 -0.65
N GLN A 72 17.46 -5.21 -1.95
CA GLN A 72 18.62 -5.77 -2.65
C GLN A 72 19.85 -4.87 -2.54
N GLN A 73 19.68 -3.54 -2.63
CA GLN A 73 20.78 -2.58 -2.45
C GLN A 73 21.34 -2.61 -1.02
N VAL A 74 20.48 -2.70 0.01
CA VAL A 74 20.91 -2.84 1.41
C VAL A 74 21.67 -4.14 1.62
N GLU A 75 21.16 -5.27 1.12
CA GLU A 75 21.82 -6.59 1.22
C GLU A 75 23.18 -6.60 0.53
N ALA A 76 23.29 -5.95 -0.64
CA ALA A 76 24.54 -5.76 -1.36
C ALA A 76 25.46 -4.68 -0.76
N LYS A 77 25.08 -4.06 0.37
CA LYS A 77 25.82 -3.00 1.07
C LYS A 77 26.15 -1.80 0.17
N VAL A 78 25.24 -1.46 -0.75
CA VAL A 78 25.38 -0.28 -1.61
C VAL A 78 25.27 0.98 -0.74
N SER A 79 26.30 1.83 -0.81
CA SER A 79 26.37 3.11 -0.10
C SER A 79 26.06 4.33 -0.97
N GLN A 80 25.68 4.10 -2.24
CA GLN A 80 25.30 5.18 -3.15
C GLN A 80 24.07 5.90 -2.61
N LEU A 81 24.18 7.22 -2.50
CA LEU A 81 23.09 8.08 -2.07
C LEU A 81 22.13 8.36 -3.22
N SER A 82 20.85 8.51 -2.90
CA SER A 82 19.87 9.09 -3.81
C SER A 82 20.15 10.58 -4.09
N PHE A 83 19.49 11.16 -5.08
CA PHE A 83 19.66 12.58 -5.44
C PHE A 83 19.32 13.54 -4.29
N ASP A 84 18.45 13.14 -3.38
CA ASP A 84 18.09 13.87 -2.17
C ASP A 84 19.00 13.54 -0.96
N GLY A 85 20.05 12.73 -1.16
CA GLY A 85 21.10 12.48 -0.18
C GLY A 85 20.84 11.33 0.80
N ARG A 86 19.84 10.48 0.56
CA ARG A 86 19.49 9.36 1.45
C ARG A 86 20.18 8.06 1.03
N THR A 87 20.54 7.23 2.01
CA THR A 87 20.95 5.84 1.77
C THR A 87 19.74 4.95 1.46
N PRO A 88 19.93 3.76 0.87
CA PRO A 88 18.84 2.80 0.70
C PRO A 88 18.14 2.42 2.00
N GLN A 89 18.88 2.27 3.11
CA GLN A 89 18.30 1.97 4.42
C GLN A 89 17.42 3.12 4.93
N GLN A 90 17.90 4.36 4.83
CA GLN A 90 17.11 5.54 5.23
C GLN A 90 15.83 5.65 4.42
N GLN A 91 15.85 5.33 3.12
CA GLN A 91 14.65 5.31 2.30
C GLN A 91 13.65 4.25 2.77
N LEU A 92 14.10 3.04 3.13
CA LEU A 92 13.21 2.01 3.70
C LEU A 92 12.60 2.43 5.03
N ASP A 93 13.39 3.07 5.90
CA ASP A 93 12.93 3.55 7.21
C ASP A 93 11.88 4.67 7.03
N ASP A 94 12.16 5.64 6.15
CA ASP A 94 11.24 6.74 5.84
C ASP A 94 9.94 6.23 5.18
N ILE A 95 10.04 5.26 4.25
CA ILE A 95 8.87 4.59 3.64
C ILE A 95 8.00 3.95 4.73
N SER A 96 8.62 3.21 5.66
CA SER A 96 7.87 2.57 6.75
C SER A 96 7.18 3.60 7.65
N PHE A 97 7.88 4.68 7.97
CA PHE A 97 7.35 5.76 8.80
C PHE A 97 6.13 6.44 8.17
N VAL A 98 6.21 6.79 6.88
CA VAL A 98 5.12 7.45 6.15
C VAL A 98 3.95 6.51 5.88
N LEU A 99 4.22 5.24 5.54
CA LEU A 99 3.18 4.34 5.07
C LEU A 99 2.29 3.79 6.19
N ARG A 100 2.85 3.48 7.37
CA ARG A 100 2.10 2.93 8.52
C ARG A 100 0.81 3.71 8.85
N PRO A 101 0.85 5.05 9.02
CA PRO A 101 -0.37 5.80 9.29
C PRO A 101 -1.38 5.78 8.13
N LEU A 102 -0.93 5.74 6.87
CA LEU A 102 -1.83 5.67 5.72
C LEU A 102 -2.60 4.34 5.67
N VAL A 103 -1.92 3.22 5.92
CA VAL A 103 -2.56 1.89 5.97
C VAL A 103 -3.52 1.79 7.16
N ALA A 104 -3.14 2.33 8.32
CA ALA A 104 -4.04 2.39 9.48
C ALA A 104 -5.30 3.21 9.18
N GLN A 105 -5.13 4.37 8.53
CA GLN A 105 -6.24 5.23 8.11
C GLN A 105 -7.17 4.52 7.11
N GLN A 106 -6.60 3.81 6.13
CA GLN A 106 -7.34 3.01 5.16
C GLN A 106 -8.23 1.98 5.84
N HIS A 107 -7.65 1.17 6.73
CA HIS A 107 -8.36 0.11 7.45
C HIS A 107 -9.46 0.68 8.36
N GLN A 108 -9.11 1.69 9.16
CA GLN A 108 -10.07 2.34 10.04
C GLN A 108 -11.23 2.94 9.25
N HIS A 109 -10.96 3.56 8.11
CA HIS A 109 -11.99 4.16 7.28
C HIS A 109 -12.93 3.12 6.66
N PHE A 110 -12.40 1.99 6.20
CA PHE A 110 -13.22 0.89 5.71
C PHE A 110 -14.17 0.37 6.80
N GLU A 111 -13.63 0.06 7.99
CA GLU A 111 -14.42 -0.55 9.07
C GLU A 111 -15.40 0.42 9.73
N GLN A 112 -14.99 1.66 9.99
CA GLN A 112 -15.80 2.61 10.77
C GLN A 112 -16.71 3.51 9.92
N VAL A 113 -16.43 3.63 8.61
CA VAL A 113 -17.19 4.53 7.72
C VAL A 113 -17.83 3.77 6.57
N LEU A 114 -17.05 3.08 5.74
CA LEU A 114 -17.60 2.49 4.51
C LEU A 114 -18.49 1.28 4.79
N ARG A 115 -18.06 0.35 5.67
CA ARG A 115 -18.86 -0.84 6.00
C ARG A 115 -20.24 -0.46 6.58
N PRO A 116 -20.38 0.48 7.53
CA PRO A 116 -21.69 0.97 7.97
C PRO A 116 -22.51 1.66 6.86
N LEU A 117 -21.87 2.50 6.03
CA LEU A 117 -22.57 3.17 4.93
C LEU A 117 -23.12 2.18 3.90
N LEU A 118 -22.38 1.12 3.59
CA LEU A 118 -22.85 0.04 2.71
C LEU A 118 -24.06 -0.67 3.31
N ALA A 119 -24.02 -0.96 4.61
CA ALA A 119 -25.14 -1.60 5.31
C ALA A 119 -26.42 -0.75 5.25
N ASN A 120 -26.32 0.58 5.33
CA ASN A 120 -27.46 1.49 5.15
C ASN A 120 -28.06 1.43 3.74
N HIS A 121 -27.29 0.99 2.75
CA HIS A 121 -27.74 0.72 1.39
C HIS A 121 -28.05 -0.76 1.13
N ASN A 122 -28.24 -1.57 2.18
CA ASN A 122 -28.50 -3.01 2.13
C ASN A 122 -27.36 -3.86 1.51
N ILE A 123 -26.13 -3.35 1.54
CA ILE A 123 -24.94 -4.08 1.12
C ILE A 123 -24.19 -4.51 2.39
N HIS A 124 -24.25 -5.80 2.71
CA HIS A 124 -23.68 -6.33 3.95
C HIS A 124 -22.42 -7.16 3.66
N ILE A 125 -21.31 -6.76 4.28
CA ILE A 125 -20.08 -7.55 4.35
C ILE A 125 -20.05 -8.17 5.75
N LEU A 126 -20.23 -9.48 5.83
CA LEU A 126 -20.44 -10.21 7.08
C LEU A 126 -19.29 -11.18 7.33
N ASP A 127 -18.95 -11.38 8.60
CA ASP A 127 -18.08 -12.47 9.00
C ASP A 127 -18.90 -13.76 9.14
N TYR A 128 -18.25 -14.92 9.04
CA TYR A 128 -18.94 -16.22 9.13
C TYR A 128 -19.77 -16.37 10.41
N ILE A 129 -19.31 -15.76 11.51
CA ILE A 129 -20.00 -15.77 12.79
C ILE A 129 -21.33 -14.99 12.78
N ASP A 130 -21.50 -14.03 11.88
CA ASP A 130 -22.71 -13.20 11.79
C ASP A 130 -23.78 -13.82 10.89
N LEU A 131 -23.46 -14.94 10.23
CA LEU A 131 -24.37 -15.62 9.33
C LEU A 131 -25.44 -16.40 10.09
N THR A 132 -26.66 -16.36 9.55
CA THR A 132 -27.77 -17.22 9.99
C THR A 132 -27.45 -18.69 9.71
N GLU A 133 -28.09 -19.61 10.44
CA GLU A 133 -27.92 -21.06 10.23
C GLU A 133 -28.19 -21.48 8.78
N LYS A 134 -29.17 -20.86 8.12
CA LYS A 134 -29.48 -21.11 6.70
C LYS A 134 -28.35 -20.70 5.76
N GLN A 135 -27.75 -19.53 6.01
CA GLN A 135 -26.62 -19.03 5.22
C GLN A 135 -25.36 -19.88 5.45
N ARG A 136 -25.09 -20.29 6.71
CA ARG A 136 -23.97 -21.18 7.02
C ARG A 136 -24.11 -22.51 6.30
N LYS A 137 -25.27 -23.16 6.40
CA LYS A 137 -25.53 -24.42 5.69
C LYS A 137 -25.34 -24.29 4.18
N TYR A 138 -25.74 -23.16 3.59
CA TYR A 138 -25.50 -22.89 2.18
C TYR A 138 -24.00 -22.78 1.86
N LEU A 139 -23.23 -22.02 2.67
CA LEU A 139 -21.79 -21.86 2.46
C LEU A 139 -21.01 -23.15 2.72
N ASP A 140 -21.41 -23.96 3.71
CA ASP A 140 -20.78 -25.25 3.99
C ASP A 140 -20.93 -26.17 2.76
N ASN A 141 -22.13 -26.25 2.18
CA ASN A 141 -22.36 -27.00 0.94
C ASN A 141 -21.55 -26.43 -0.23
N TYR A 142 -21.53 -25.10 -0.41
CA TYR A 142 -20.76 -24.46 -1.47
C TYR A 142 -19.26 -24.72 -1.31
N PHE A 143 -18.75 -24.69 -0.07
CA PHE A 143 -17.37 -25.00 0.23
C PHE A 143 -17.03 -26.43 -0.18
N GLU A 144 -17.79 -27.43 0.29
CA GLU A 144 -17.54 -28.84 -0.01
C GLU A 144 -17.65 -29.15 -1.52
N GLU A 145 -18.63 -28.56 -2.21
CA GLU A 145 -18.90 -28.89 -3.61
C GLU A 145 -18.04 -28.09 -4.61
N GLN A 146 -17.65 -26.85 -4.28
CA GLN A 146 -17.04 -25.92 -5.25
C GLN A 146 -15.64 -25.44 -4.85
N ILE A 147 -15.37 -25.25 -3.55
CA ILE A 147 -14.09 -24.71 -3.08
C ILE A 147 -13.11 -25.82 -2.71
N PHE A 148 -13.54 -26.78 -1.89
CA PHE A 148 -12.72 -27.89 -1.39
C PHE A 148 -12.02 -28.69 -2.51
N PRO A 149 -12.69 -29.02 -3.63
CA PRO A 149 -12.06 -29.80 -4.70
C PRO A 149 -10.91 -29.08 -5.42
N VAL A 150 -10.81 -27.75 -5.31
CA VAL A 150 -9.78 -26.95 -5.99
C VAL A 150 -8.68 -26.44 -5.06
N ILE A 151 -8.83 -26.58 -3.74
CA ILE A 151 -7.79 -26.26 -2.77
C ILE A 151 -6.90 -27.47 -2.49
N THR A 152 -5.59 -27.26 -2.45
CA THR A 152 -4.62 -28.29 -2.04
C THR A 152 -4.06 -27.92 -0.67
N PRO A 153 -4.42 -28.64 0.40
CA PRO A 153 -3.83 -28.40 1.72
C PRO A 153 -2.34 -28.68 1.68
N LEU A 154 -1.52 -27.70 2.09
CA LEU A 154 -0.08 -27.84 2.16
C LEU A 154 0.32 -28.13 3.61
N ALA A 155 0.90 -29.31 3.86
CA ALA A 155 1.46 -29.66 5.16
C ALA A 155 2.87 -29.07 5.29
N VAL A 156 3.16 -28.42 6.41
CA VAL A 156 4.48 -27.87 6.72
C VAL A 156 5.05 -28.64 7.91
N ASP A 157 6.18 -29.31 7.69
CA ASP A 157 6.93 -29.99 8.74
C ASP A 157 8.45 -29.80 8.55
N PRO A 158 9.27 -29.97 9.61
CA PRO A 158 10.71 -29.72 9.55
C PRO A 158 11.49 -30.61 8.56
N SER A 159 10.89 -31.71 8.09
CA SER A 159 11.55 -32.71 7.25
C SER A 159 11.45 -32.39 5.75
N HIS A 160 10.64 -31.40 5.37
CA HIS A 160 10.44 -31.00 3.97
C HIS A 160 10.73 -29.50 3.76
N PRO A 161 11.18 -29.09 2.56
CA PRO A 161 11.33 -27.68 2.22
C PRO A 161 9.99 -26.94 2.35
N PHE A 162 10.06 -25.68 2.81
CA PHE A 162 8.88 -24.83 2.90
C PHE A 162 8.23 -24.68 1.51
N PRO A 163 6.89 -24.82 1.39
CA PRO A 163 6.22 -24.75 0.11
C PRO A 163 6.39 -23.37 -0.55
N TYR A 164 6.43 -23.37 -1.87
CA TYR A 164 6.40 -22.12 -2.63
C TYR A 164 5.06 -21.40 -2.41
N ILE A 165 5.12 -20.12 -2.07
CA ILE A 165 3.96 -19.24 -1.96
C ILE A 165 4.03 -18.24 -3.12
N SER A 166 2.99 -18.19 -3.94
CA SER A 166 2.91 -17.23 -5.03
C SER A 166 2.74 -15.80 -4.49
N ASN A 167 3.31 -14.82 -5.19
CA ASN A 167 3.00 -13.42 -4.91
C ASN A 167 1.51 -13.17 -5.15
N LEU A 168 0.90 -12.34 -4.29
CA LEU A 168 -0.51 -11.94 -4.35
C LEU A 168 -1.52 -13.10 -4.31
N SER A 169 -1.12 -14.30 -3.86
CA SER A 169 -2.05 -15.37 -3.50
C SER A 169 -2.35 -15.33 -1.99
N LEU A 170 -3.63 -15.41 -1.64
CA LEU A 170 -4.13 -15.57 -0.26
C LEU A 170 -4.25 -17.06 0.11
#